data_AF-A0A6P7GZG6-F1
#
_entry.id   AF-A0A6P7GZG6-F1
#
_cell.length_a   1.000
_cell.length_b   1.000
_cell.length_c   1.000
_cell.angle_alpha   90.00
_cell.angle_beta   90.00
_cell.angle_gamma   90.00
#
_symmetry.space_group_name_H-M   'P 1'
#
loop_
_entity.id
_entity.type
_entity.pdbx_description
1 polymer ?
#
loop_
_entity_poly.entity_id
_entity_poly.type
_entity_poly.pdbx_seq_one_letter_code
_entity_poly.pdbx_strand_id
1 'polypeptide(L)'
;MMKKCKESKSDFYLALLNYRNTPVAGLDVSPSQILMSRMLRSTMPCTAEMLEPKVVENVRDKLLENKQKVEKYYNNTAHERPPFQPGDNVVIQNWPNRTWSPAKVLQSQGPRSYVLQTDTGNTVRRNSSHVRKSKHHCNVLPDHSENVTEVDPCTSAVAEPCNNEAGYVTRSGHSINKPIRLKDYVL
;
A
#
# COMPACT_ATOMS: atom_id res chain seq x y z
N MET A 1 12.05 0.98 -14.08
CA MET A 1 13.23 0.93 -14.98
C MET A 1 13.41 -0.46 -15.56
N MET A 2 13.76 -1.48 -14.75
CA MET A 2 13.98 -2.86 -15.24
C MET A 2 12.83 -3.44 -16.07
N LYS A 3 11.57 -3.29 -15.61
CA LYS A 3 10.38 -3.71 -16.38
C LYS A 3 10.29 -3.02 -17.75
N LYS A 4 10.53 -1.70 -17.78
CA LYS A 4 10.50 -0.90 -19.01
C LYS A 4 11.58 -1.35 -19.98
N CYS A 5 12.81 -1.59 -19.51
CA CYS A 5 13.91 -2.07 -20.37
C CYS A 5 13.58 -3.42 -21.01
N LYS A 6 12.93 -4.32 -20.25
CA LYS A 6 12.47 -5.61 -20.78
C LYS A 6 11.39 -5.43 -21.86
N GLU A 7 10.42 -4.55 -21.62
CA GLU A 7 9.35 -4.23 -22.57
C GLU A 7 9.90 -3.57 -23.86
N SER A 8 10.87 -2.67 -23.74
CA SER A 8 11.48 -1.95 -24.86
C SER A 8 12.69 -2.66 -25.48
N LYS A 9 13.06 -3.86 -24.98
CA LYS A 9 14.26 -4.63 -25.39
C LYS A 9 15.56 -3.82 -25.36
N SER A 10 15.67 -2.84 -24.45
CA SER A 10 16.88 -2.04 -24.27
C SER A 10 17.81 -2.66 -23.23
N ASP A 11 19.11 -2.41 -23.33
CA ASP A 11 20.08 -2.86 -22.32
C ASP A 11 19.81 -2.22 -20.94
N PHE A 12 19.61 -3.08 -19.94
CA PHE A 12 19.40 -2.68 -18.55
C PHE A 12 20.62 -2.00 -17.94
N TYR A 13 21.84 -2.49 -18.24
CA TYR A 13 23.06 -1.97 -17.63
C TYR A 13 23.38 -0.57 -18.15
N LEU A 14 23.21 -0.33 -19.45
CA LEU A 14 23.32 0.99 -20.04
C LEU A 14 22.30 1.98 -19.45
N ALA A 15 21.05 1.55 -19.27
CA ALA A 15 20.04 2.40 -18.66
C ALA A 15 20.44 2.75 -17.21
N LEU A 16 20.86 1.76 -16.42
CA LEU A 16 21.27 1.95 -15.02
C LEU A 16 22.50 2.87 -14.90
N LEU A 17 23.44 2.78 -15.83
CA LEU A 17 24.58 3.69 -15.94
C LEU A 17 24.11 5.13 -16.12
N ASN A 18 23.18 5.37 -17.05
CA ASN A 18 22.63 6.71 -17.29
C ASN A 18 21.86 7.25 -16.06
N TYR A 19 21.09 6.40 -15.39
CA TYR A 19 20.38 6.80 -14.16
C TYR A 19 21.35 7.24 -13.06
N ARG A 20 22.48 6.52 -12.90
CA ARG A 20 23.51 6.89 -11.91
C ARG A 20 24.18 8.22 -12.22
N ASN A 21 24.24 8.63 -13.49
CA ASN A 21 24.82 9.90 -13.94
C ASN A 21 23.78 11.03 -14.09
N THR A 22 22.50 10.75 -13.87
CA THR A 22 21.45 11.77 -13.96
C THR A 22 21.33 12.49 -12.61
N PRO A 23 21.29 13.84 -12.57
CA PRO A 23 21.08 14.58 -11.33
C PRO A 23 19.79 14.14 -10.60
N VAL A 24 19.86 14.05 -9.28
CA VAL A 24 18.70 13.71 -8.45
C VAL A 24 17.73 14.90 -8.42
N ALA A 25 16.42 14.68 -8.56
CA ALA A 25 15.46 15.78 -8.51
C ALA A 25 15.58 16.60 -7.21
N GLY A 26 15.74 17.92 -7.34
CA GLY A 26 15.98 18.83 -6.21
C GLY A 26 17.45 18.97 -5.80
N LEU A 27 18.38 18.33 -6.53
CA LEU A 27 19.82 18.44 -6.37
C LEU A 27 20.50 18.61 -7.74
N ASP A 28 21.63 19.31 -7.77
CA ASP A 28 22.43 19.45 -8.98
C ASP A 28 23.46 18.32 -9.14
N VAL A 29 23.35 17.26 -8.34
CA VAL A 29 24.32 16.16 -8.29
C VAL A 29 23.67 14.80 -8.52
N SER A 30 24.42 13.94 -9.20
CA SER A 30 24.00 12.60 -9.57
C SER A 30 24.35 11.56 -8.51
N PRO A 31 23.66 10.40 -8.47
CA PRO A 31 23.98 9.33 -7.53
C PRO A 31 25.45 8.87 -7.55
N SER A 32 26.08 8.82 -8.73
CA SER A 32 27.50 8.45 -8.86
C SER A 32 28.41 9.49 -8.21
N GLN A 33 28.10 10.79 -8.36
CA GLN A 33 28.85 11.85 -7.69
C GLN A 33 28.67 11.82 -6.17
N ILE A 34 27.48 11.49 -5.66
CA ILE A 34 27.24 11.39 -4.21
C ILE A 34 28.03 10.22 -3.61
N LEU A 35 28.07 9.07 -4.30
CA LEU A 35 28.67 7.84 -3.77
C LEU A 35 30.18 7.73 -4.06
N MET A 36 30.59 8.09 -5.27
CA MET A 36 31.95 7.88 -5.80
C MET A 36 32.70 9.20 -6.04
N SER A 37 32.10 10.34 -5.69
CA SER A 37 32.65 11.68 -5.94
C SER A 37 32.93 11.99 -7.41
N ARG A 38 32.45 11.20 -8.37
CA ARG A 38 32.75 11.40 -9.80
C ARG A 38 31.60 10.95 -10.68
N MET A 39 31.55 11.45 -11.91
CA MET A 39 30.65 10.91 -12.91
C MET A 39 31.24 9.63 -13.54
N LEU A 40 30.37 8.72 -13.95
CA LEU A 40 30.78 7.52 -14.67
C LEU A 40 30.89 7.82 -16.16
N ARG A 41 31.79 7.12 -16.87
CA ARG A 41 31.91 7.25 -18.32
C ARG A 41 30.66 6.66 -18.99
N SER A 42 29.82 7.53 -19.57
CA SER A 42 28.62 7.16 -20.33
C SER A 42 28.80 7.36 -21.84
N THR A 43 27.77 7.05 -22.62
CA THR A 43 27.71 7.33 -24.06
C THR A 43 27.60 8.82 -24.39
N MET A 44 27.11 9.62 -23.44
CA MET A 44 27.05 11.07 -23.58
C MET A 44 28.45 11.67 -23.47
N PRO A 45 28.78 12.67 -24.32
CA PRO A 45 30.06 13.38 -24.21
C PRO A 45 30.16 14.06 -22.85
N CYS A 46 31.29 13.85 -22.17
CA CYS A 46 31.62 14.46 -20.88
C CYS A 46 33.07 14.91 -20.89
N THR A 47 33.40 15.92 -20.09
CA THR A 47 34.78 16.40 -19.93
C THR A 47 35.56 15.43 -19.05
N ALA A 48 36.89 15.36 -19.25
CA ALA A 48 37.76 14.52 -18.43
C ALA A 48 37.68 14.87 -16.94
N GLU A 49 37.57 16.16 -16.63
CA GLU A 49 37.43 16.70 -15.26
C GLU A 49 36.21 16.13 -14.51
N MET A 50 35.10 15.85 -15.21
CA MET A 50 33.91 15.26 -14.57
C MET A 50 34.09 13.79 -14.17
N LEU A 51 35.06 13.10 -14.77
CA LEU A 51 35.39 11.70 -14.48
C LEU A 51 36.34 11.55 -13.28
N GLU A 52 36.94 12.67 -12.84
CA GLU A 52 37.81 12.75 -11.68
C GLU A 52 37.01 12.90 -10.38
N PRO A 53 37.53 12.38 -9.25
CA PRO A 53 36.85 12.47 -7.97
C PRO A 53 36.89 13.89 -7.40
N LYS A 54 35.71 14.52 -7.32
CA LYS A 54 35.42 15.78 -6.64
C LYS A 54 34.33 15.57 -5.58
N VAL A 55 34.69 15.76 -4.32
CA VAL A 55 33.75 15.64 -3.20
C VAL A 55 32.74 16.78 -3.27
N VAL A 56 31.46 16.42 -3.11
CA VAL A 56 30.36 17.39 -3.03
C VAL A 56 29.94 17.54 -1.58
N GLU A 57 29.94 18.77 -1.10
CA GLU A 57 29.55 19.12 0.27
C GLU A 57 28.04 19.39 0.40
N ASN A 58 27.53 19.36 1.63
CA ASN A 58 26.16 19.75 2.00
C ASN A 58 25.03 18.99 1.28
N VAL A 59 25.33 17.84 0.66
CA VAL A 59 24.33 17.01 -0.01
C VAL A 59 23.29 16.49 0.99
N ARG A 60 23.73 16.13 2.19
CA ARG A 60 22.84 15.60 3.24
C ARG A 60 21.81 16.64 3.69
N ASP A 61 22.24 17.88 3.89
CA ASP A 61 21.36 18.95 4.36
C ASP A 61 20.32 19.30 3.30
N LYS A 62 20.75 19.44 2.03
CA LYS A 62 19.84 19.64 0.90
C LYS A 62 18.83 18.48 0.75
N LEU A 63 19.27 17.24 0.94
CA LEU A 63 18.36 16.08 0.93
C LEU A 63 17.34 16.13 2.07
N LEU A 64 17.77 16.57 3.26
CA LEU A 64 16.90 16.71 4.42
C LEU A 64 15.85 17.81 4.19
N GLU A 65 16.27 18.98 3.68
CA GLU A 65 15.37 20.08 3.32
C GLU A 65 14.34 19.64 2.27
N ASN A 66 14.79 18.96 1.21
CA ASN A 66 13.89 18.41 0.20
C ASN A 66 12.90 17.42 0.79
N LYS A 67 13.34 16.55 1.70
CA LYS A 67 12.47 15.60 2.40
C LYS A 67 11.42 16.32 3.25
N GLN A 68 11.83 17.33 4.04
CA GLN A 68 10.92 18.13 4.86
C GLN A 68 9.90 18.89 4.01
N LYS A 69 10.33 19.44 2.87
CA LYS A 69 9.45 20.13 1.93
C LYS A 69 8.40 19.18 1.36
N VAL A 70 8.81 18.00 0.89
CA VAL A 70 7.90 16.97 0.37
C VAL A 70 6.92 16.51 1.45
N GLU A 71 7.41 16.29 2.67
CA GLU A 71 6.59 15.91 3.82
C GLU A 71 5.53 16.98 4.13
N LYS A 72 5.92 18.26 4.19
CA LYS A 72 5.00 19.37 4.42
C LYS A 72 3.88 19.42 3.37
N TYR A 73 4.23 19.34 2.08
CA TYR A 73 3.20 19.36 1.03
C TYR A 73 2.30 18.13 1.05
N TYR A 74 2.85 16.94 1.34
CA TYR A 74 2.06 15.72 1.46
C TYR A 74 1.09 15.80 2.65
N ASN A 75 1.57 16.24 3.82
CA ASN A 75 0.79 16.32 5.05
C ASN A 75 -0.37 17.32 4.98
N ASN A 76 -0.27 18.36 4.13
CA ASN A 76 -1.37 19.31 3.91
C ASN A 76 -2.66 18.66 3.38
N THR A 77 -2.56 17.54 2.66
CA THR A 77 -3.71 16.82 2.08
C THR A 77 -3.85 15.41 2.64
N ALA A 78 -2.91 14.96 3.48
CA ALA A 78 -2.96 13.65 4.09
C ALA A 78 -3.95 13.63 5.26
N HIS A 79 -4.74 12.56 5.34
CA HIS A 79 -5.61 12.28 6.48
C HIS A 79 -5.15 11.01 7.17
N GLU A 80 -5.23 11.00 8.50
CA GLU A 80 -4.97 9.81 9.29
C GLU A 80 -6.06 8.76 9.01
N ARG A 81 -5.63 7.51 8.75
CA ARG A 81 -6.56 6.41 8.53
C ARG A 81 -6.95 5.81 9.87
N PRO A 82 -8.24 5.53 10.12
CA PRO A 82 -8.66 4.84 11.32
C PRO A 82 -7.91 3.52 11.48
N PRO A 83 -7.38 3.21 12.68
CA PRO A 83 -6.72 1.94 12.92
C PRO A 83 -7.72 0.78 12.86
N PHE A 84 -7.19 -0.42 12.59
CA PHE A 84 -7.96 -1.65 12.69
C PHE A 84 -7.80 -2.23 14.09
N GLN A 85 -8.91 -2.62 14.72
CA GLN A 85 -8.88 -3.20 16.05
C GLN A 85 -8.75 -4.72 15.98
N PRO A 86 -8.09 -5.37 16.97
CA PRO A 86 -8.16 -6.82 17.12
C PRO A 86 -9.61 -7.30 17.10
N GLY A 87 -9.89 -8.31 16.29
CA GLY A 87 -11.23 -8.85 16.09
C GLY A 87 -11.98 -8.28 14.89
N ASP A 88 -11.54 -7.17 14.29
CA ASP A 88 -12.19 -6.59 13.11
C ASP A 88 -12.21 -7.58 11.94
N ASN A 89 -13.37 -7.68 11.27
CA ASN A 89 -13.50 -8.38 10.00
C ASN A 89 -12.96 -7.48 8.88
N VAL A 90 -11.98 -8.00 8.16
CA VAL A 90 -11.30 -7.28 7.09
C VAL A 90 -11.18 -8.14 5.84
N VAL A 91 -10.90 -7.50 4.71
CA VAL A 91 -10.42 -8.19 3.52
C VAL A 91 -8.97 -7.82 3.26
N ILE A 92 -8.18 -8.82 2.88
CA ILE A 92 -6.76 -8.69 2.58
C ILE A 92 -6.51 -8.79 1.08
N GLN A 93 -5.60 -7.97 0.57
CA GLN A 93 -5.17 -8.05 -0.81
C GLN A 93 -4.06 -9.09 -0.98
N ASN A 94 -4.36 -10.14 -1.74
CA ASN A 94 -3.43 -11.21 -2.08
C ASN A 94 -2.58 -10.85 -3.31
N TRP A 95 -1.30 -11.19 -3.25
CA TRP A 95 -0.36 -11.05 -4.36
C TRP A 95 -0.10 -12.45 -4.93
N PRO A 96 0.04 -12.65 -6.27
CA PRO A 96 0.14 -11.63 -7.33
C PRO A 96 -1.19 -11.16 -7.93
N ASN A 97 -2.28 -11.90 -7.72
CA ASN A 97 -3.53 -11.70 -8.46
C ASN A 97 -4.34 -10.46 -8.04
N ARG A 98 -3.90 -9.74 -6.99
CA ARG A 98 -4.59 -8.56 -6.41
C ARG A 98 -6.04 -8.86 -5.99
N THR A 99 -6.35 -10.12 -5.73
CA THR A 99 -7.64 -10.58 -5.23
C THR A 99 -7.80 -10.21 -3.77
N TRP A 100 -9.04 -10.07 -3.32
CA TRP A 100 -9.37 -9.75 -1.94
C TRP A 100 -9.99 -10.98 -1.29
N SER A 101 -9.43 -11.44 -0.18
CA SER A 101 -9.97 -12.56 0.60
C SER A 101 -10.32 -12.10 2.02
N PRO A 102 -11.33 -12.72 2.66
CA PRO A 102 -11.70 -12.39 4.04
C PRO A 102 -10.58 -12.79 5.02
N ALA A 103 -10.45 -12.01 6.08
CA ALA A 103 -9.54 -12.25 7.19
C ALA A 103 -10.03 -11.54 8.46
N LYS A 104 -9.49 -11.93 9.61
CA LYS A 104 -9.74 -11.31 10.90
C LYS A 104 -8.47 -10.70 11.44
N VAL A 105 -8.55 -9.50 12.02
CA VAL A 105 -7.40 -8.85 12.64
C VAL A 105 -7.07 -9.54 13.95
N LEU A 106 -5.85 -10.04 14.11
CA LEU A 106 -5.37 -10.60 15.38
C LEU A 106 -4.77 -9.51 16.26
N GLN A 107 -3.83 -8.74 15.72
CA GLN A 107 -3.14 -7.69 16.47
C GLN A 107 -2.47 -6.65 15.56
N SER A 108 -2.22 -5.47 16.12
CA SER A 108 -1.35 -4.46 15.51
C SER A 108 0.11 -4.71 15.90
N GLN A 109 1.01 -4.66 14.91
CA GLN A 109 2.47 -4.81 15.06
C GLN A 109 3.22 -3.48 14.82
N GLY A 110 2.50 -2.38 14.63
CA GLY A 110 3.06 -1.06 14.38
C GLY A 110 2.05 -0.13 13.70
N PRO A 111 2.44 1.11 13.34
CA PRO A 111 1.49 2.15 12.91
C PRO A 111 0.63 1.75 11.70
N ARG A 112 1.18 0.91 10.81
CA ARG A 112 0.52 0.48 9.57
C ARG A 112 0.63 -1.02 9.33
N SER A 113 1.07 -1.82 10.30
CA SER A 113 1.35 -3.25 10.13
C SER A 113 0.45 -4.07 11.04
N TYR A 114 -0.30 -5.00 10.45
CA TYR A 114 -1.28 -5.84 11.15
C TYR A 114 -1.01 -7.31 10.89
N VAL A 115 -1.24 -8.13 11.91
CA VAL A 115 -1.25 -9.60 11.83
C VAL A 115 -2.69 -10.04 11.71
N LEU A 116 -2.98 -10.84 10.70
CA LEU A 116 -4.33 -11.18 10.27
C LEU A 116 -4.43 -12.69 10.10
N GLN A 117 -5.56 -13.26 10.48
CA GLN A 117 -5.89 -14.67 10.25
C GLN A 117 -6.81 -14.78 9.04
N THR A 118 -6.41 -15.58 8.07
CA THR A 118 -7.17 -15.81 6.84
C THR A 118 -8.28 -16.84 7.10
N ASP A 119 -9.27 -16.95 6.22
CA ASP A 119 -10.30 -18.00 6.26
C ASP A 119 -9.72 -19.43 6.33
N THR A 120 -8.60 -19.65 5.65
CA THR A 120 -7.81 -20.89 5.68
C THR A 120 -7.05 -21.16 6.98
N GLY A 121 -7.21 -20.32 8.01
CA GLY A 121 -6.50 -20.41 9.29
C GLY A 121 -5.07 -19.84 9.27
N ASN A 122 -4.53 -19.50 8.10
CA ASN A 122 -3.18 -18.97 7.97
C ASN A 122 -3.02 -17.56 8.54
N THR A 123 -1.98 -17.37 9.35
CA THR A 123 -1.60 -16.06 9.89
C THR A 123 -0.65 -15.33 8.95
N VAL A 124 -1.02 -14.11 8.54
CA VAL A 124 -0.25 -13.28 7.61
C VAL A 124 -0.04 -11.87 8.15
N ARG A 125 1.10 -11.26 7.81
CA ARG A 125 1.39 -9.86 8.13
C ARG A 125 1.13 -8.97 6.92
N ARG A 126 0.31 -7.93 7.06
CA ARG A 126 -0.05 -7.00 5.98
C ARG A 126 0.01 -5.53 6.41
N ASN A 127 0.30 -4.66 5.44
CA ASN A 127 0.20 -3.22 5.64
C ASN A 127 -1.26 -2.77 5.56
N SER A 128 -1.64 -1.72 6.30
CA SER A 128 -2.94 -1.02 6.21
C SER A 128 -3.41 -0.72 4.77
N SER A 129 -2.49 -0.50 3.81
CA SER A 129 -2.82 -0.29 2.40
C SER A 129 -3.43 -1.51 1.71
N HIS A 130 -3.17 -2.71 2.25
CA HIS A 130 -3.63 -3.99 1.73
C HIS A 130 -4.81 -4.55 2.55
N VAL A 131 -5.38 -3.76 3.46
CA VAL A 131 -6.45 -4.17 4.37
C VAL A 131 -7.62 -3.21 4.21
N ARG A 132 -8.85 -3.72 4.19
CA ARG A 132 -10.07 -2.92 4.20
C ARG A 132 -11.09 -3.52 5.14
N LYS A 133 -11.88 -2.68 5.83
CA LYS A 133 -12.98 -3.17 6.66
C LYS A 133 -14.03 -3.86 5.79
N SER A 134 -14.57 -4.96 6.28
CA SER A 134 -15.63 -5.73 5.64
C SER A 134 -16.80 -5.86 6.59
N LYS A 135 -18.02 -5.76 6.06
CA LYS A 135 -19.25 -6.09 6.82
C LYS A 135 -19.49 -7.60 6.90
N HIS A 136 -18.93 -8.35 5.95
CA HIS A 136 -19.04 -9.81 5.90
C HIS A 136 -18.13 -10.44 6.94
N HIS A 137 -18.66 -11.40 7.69
CA HIS A 137 -17.90 -12.17 8.66
C HIS A 137 -16.86 -13.03 7.94
N CYS A 138 -15.66 -13.13 8.51
CA CYS A 138 -14.73 -14.17 8.11
C CYS A 138 -15.12 -15.45 8.87
N ASN A 139 -15.54 -16.48 8.16
CA ASN A 139 -15.67 -17.82 8.73
C ASN A 139 -14.25 -18.37 8.92
N VAL A 140 -13.62 -17.96 10.03
CA VAL A 140 -12.37 -18.57 10.46
C VAL A 140 -12.72 -19.99 10.88
N LEU A 141 -12.17 -20.98 10.17
CA LEU A 141 -12.25 -22.37 10.61
C LEU A 141 -11.65 -22.44 12.03
N PRO A 142 -12.42 -22.92 13.03
CA PRO A 142 -11.88 -23.07 14.37
C PRO A 142 -10.72 -24.06 14.33
N ASP A 143 -9.59 -23.69 14.96
CA ASP A 143 -8.58 -24.65 15.36
C ASP A 143 -9.28 -25.69 16.24
N HIS A 144 -9.39 -26.92 15.73
CA HIS A 144 -9.93 -28.05 16.46
C HIS A 144 -9.04 -28.32 17.69
N SER A 145 -9.47 -27.81 18.84
CA SER A 145 -9.24 -28.48 20.12
C SER A 145 -10.60 -28.99 20.60
N GLU A 146 -10.67 -30.30 20.72
CA GLU A 146 -11.87 -31.09 20.96
C GLU A 146 -12.56 -30.73 22.28
N ASN A 147 -13.88 -30.55 22.25
CA ASN A 147 -14.76 -31.41 23.04
C ASN A 147 -16.23 -31.23 22.62
N VAL A 148 -16.82 -32.35 22.21
CA VAL A 148 -18.22 -32.52 21.82
C VAL A 148 -19.04 -32.75 23.08
N THR A 149 -20.16 -32.04 23.21
CA THR A 149 -21.35 -32.64 23.85
C THR A 149 -22.60 -32.04 23.24
N GLU A 150 -23.38 -32.94 22.65
CA GLU A 150 -24.64 -32.73 21.95
C GLU A 150 -25.76 -32.26 22.89
N VAL A 151 -26.67 -31.41 22.40
CA VAL A 151 -28.13 -31.56 22.59
C VAL A 151 -28.90 -30.68 21.58
N ASP A 152 -29.70 -31.35 20.75
CA ASP A 152 -30.76 -30.85 19.84
C ASP A 152 -32.10 -30.60 20.61
N PRO A 153 -33.23 -30.18 19.97
CA PRO A 153 -33.44 -28.99 19.12
C PRO A 153 -34.80 -28.28 19.41
N CYS A 154 -35.10 -27.25 18.59
CA CYS A 154 -36.44 -26.75 18.20
C CYS A 154 -37.01 -25.53 18.96
N THR A 155 -37.27 -24.43 18.23
CA THR A 155 -38.62 -23.82 18.05
C THR A 155 -38.54 -22.65 17.04
N SER A 156 -39.43 -22.68 16.05
CA SER A 156 -39.61 -21.75 14.94
C SER A 156 -40.20 -20.39 15.33
N ALA A 157 -39.82 -19.31 14.64
CA ALA A 157 -40.71 -18.16 14.35
C ALA A 157 -40.19 -17.30 13.18
N VAL A 158 -41.11 -16.91 12.31
CA VAL A 158 -40.97 -16.18 11.05
C VAL A 158 -41.25 -14.69 11.28
N ALA A 159 -40.50 -13.76 10.65
CA ALA A 159 -41.04 -12.54 9.98
C ALA A 159 -39.95 -11.65 9.33
N GLU A 160 -40.36 -10.99 8.25
CA GLU A 160 -39.66 -10.35 7.13
C GLU A 160 -38.96 -8.97 7.34
N PRO A 161 -38.28 -8.40 6.31
CA PRO A 161 -37.16 -7.46 6.46
C PRO A 161 -37.55 -5.98 6.30
N CYS A 162 -36.75 -5.08 6.90
CA CYS A 162 -36.80 -3.63 6.62
C CYS A 162 -35.59 -3.22 5.78
N ASN A 163 -35.82 -3.01 4.49
CA ASN A 163 -34.84 -2.65 3.48
C ASN A 163 -34.80 -1.11 3.34
N ASN A 164 -33.75 -0.44 3.81
CA ASN A 164 -33.59 1.02 3.64
C ASN A 164 -32.25 1.34 2.92
N GLU A 165 -32.27 1.34 1.59
CA GLU A 165 -31.19 1.96 0.78
C GLU A 165 -31.50 3.47 0.61
N ALA A 166 -31.02 4.31 1.53
CA ALA A 166 -31.12 5.76 1.39
C ALA A 166 -30.03 6.31 0.44
N GLY A 167 -30.42 6.66 -0.79
CA GLY A 167 -29.65 7.55 -1.66
C GLY A 167 -29.70 8.98 -1.13
N TYR A 168 -28.58 9.71 -1.16
CA TYR A 168 -28.56 11.13 -0.80
C TYR A 168 -28.65 12.00 -2.06
N VAL A 169 -29.33 13.14 -1.93
CA VAL A 169 -29.57 14.08 -3.02
C VAL A 169 -28.66 15.29 -2.85
N THR A 170 -27.99 15.71 -3.92
CA THR A 170 -27.15 16.92 -3.90
C THR A 170 -28.02 18.19 -3.84
N ARG A 171 -27.42 19.33 -3.46
CA ARG A 171 -28.09 20.65 -3.47
C ARG A 171 -28.72 21.04 -4.82
N SER A 172 -28.32 20.40 -5.91
CA SER A 172 -28.84 20.62 -7.26
C SER A 172 -29.89 19.58 -7.69
N GLY A 173 -30.34 18.71 -6.78
CA GLY A 173 -31.39 17.72 -7.03
C GLY A 173 -30.93 16.42 -7.68
N HIS A 174 -29.62 16.16 -7.80
CA HIS A 174 -29.13 14.93 -8.43
C HIS A 174 -29.08 13.78 -7.42
N SER A 175 -29.71 12.65 -7.74
CA SER A 175 -29.65 11.43 -6.95
C SER A 175 -28.37 10.65 -7.26
N ILE A 176 -27.51 10.50 -6.24
CA ILE A 176 -26.26 9.73 -6.39
C ILE A 176 -26.49 8.31 -5.90
N ASN A 177 -26.53 7.36 -6.84
CA ASN A 177 -26.53 5.93 -6.54
C ASN A 177 -25.10 5.44 -6.31
N LYS A 178 -24.85 4.72 -5.21
CA LYS A 178 -23.54 4.11 -4.98
C LYS A 178 -23.32 2.98 -5.99
N PRO A 179 -22.15 2.88 -6.64
CA PRO A 179 -21.85 1.80 -7.57
C PRO A 179 -21.89 0.45 -6.84
N ILE A 180 -22.45 -0.58 -7.50
CA ILE A 180 -22.73 -1.91 -6.92
C ILE A 180 -21.49 -2.53 -6.26
N ARG A 181 -20.30 -2.33 -6.85
CA ARG A 181 -19.02 -2.85 -6.33
C ARG A 181 -18.66 -2.30 -4.94
N LEU A 182 -19.27 -1.21 -4.49
CA LEU A 182 -18.97 -0.59 -3.18
C LEU A 182 -19.93 -1.00 -2.06
N LYS A 183 -20.94 -1.85 -2.31
CA LYS A 183 -21.96 -2.22 -1.30
C LYS A 183 -21.36 -2.83 -0.01
N ASP A 184 -20.26 -3.57 -0.16
CA ASP A 184 -19.62 -4.32 0.93
C ASP A 184 -18.58 -3.52 1.73
N TYR A 185 -18.29 -2.27 1.32
CA TYR A 185 -17.23 -1.44 1.91
C TYR A 185 -17.80 -0.32 2.79
N VAL A 186 -17.10 -0.01 3.87
CA VAL A 186 -17.34 1.19 4.71
C VAL A 186 -16.16 2.15 4.49
N LEU A 187 -16.47 3.42 4.24
CA LEU A 187 -15.49 4.52 4.13
C LEU A 187 -15.05 4.99 5.52
#